data_AF-A0A6G3PUD9-F1
#
_entry.id   AF-A0A6G3PUD9-F1
#
_cell.length_a   1.000
_cell.length_b   1.000
_cell.length_c   1.000
_cell.angle_alpha   90.00
_cell.angle_beta   90.00
_cell.angle_gamma   90.00
#
_symmetry.space_group_name_H-M   'P 1'
#
loop_
_entity.id
_entity.type
_entity.pdbx_description
1 polymer ?
#
loop_
_entity_poly.entity_id
_entity_poly.type
_entity_poly.pdbx_seq_one_letter_code
_entity_poly.pdbx_strand_id
1 'polypeptide(L)'
;MLTSSANRDSRSSLLSFWPRVREFAVPASMIETATARREAGDWAGACAAAGVDVDLHLRSVARDHGRDLATRLRADLRHLAPDLLRWHLPRIAPHGLLRPGLTIALARYHPPGQGDRTPLHLVVRTPPAWADAGQRISLALWDGSHTEPTARRHPHPHPSRRFRLDLHRHLWDARRTGELGDRAGAFPPHDGSGPPSVPDVPGTERGDHRLAVDRWAAEAAILLRAEGRGPGGTVGVRMGRRRRLLLHLEAEESPTPRIAAVTADPGTSPAPVLPDAATWVLPDLDLLRTGAIEPDRLHPLVARALVPDPAPPGPGPALPRTGEGAAPERPVECRGARHRIGLVDGVLAPFDHDAAEIRREELLVALGGTPLPCLQAIDEAHRRPDCLTGVRERLDHGDIAGALAVVEGLLGPEAVLRDGPLRDELEAAARRRITYGLFRADLIGPGHLCRRTDPLRPVDPRPRRPRRPRRAQPR
;
A
#
# COMPACT_ATOMS: atom_id res chain seq x y z
N MET A 1 -16.09 -3.63 -25.11
CA MET A 1 -14.79 -4.07 -25.66
C MET A 1 -14.00 -2.82 -26.01
N LEU A 2 -12.83 -2.44 -25.45
CA LEU A 2 -11.68 -3.17 -24.91
C LEU A 2 -11.16 -2.49 -23.64
N THR A 3 -10.99 -3.25 -22.57
CA THR A 3 -10.27 -2.89 -21.33
C THR A 3 -8.76 -2.91 -21.58
N SER A 4 -8.13 -1.77 -21.87
CA SER A 4 -6.68 -1.70 -22.11
C SER A 4 -6.06 -0.39 -21.59
N SER A 5 -6.11 -0.13 -20.29
CA SER A 5 -5.36 0.99 -19.67
C SER A 5 -5.03 0.80 -18.18
N ALA A 6 -4.78 -0.42 -17.71
CA ALA A 6 -4.54 -0.68 -16.27
C ALA A 6 -3.23 -1.44 -15.95
N ASN A 7 -2.22 -1.40 -16.83
CA ASN A 7 -0.88 -1.93 -16.52
C ASN A 7 0.08 -1.45 -17.63
N ARG A 8 0.54 -0.21 -17.55
CA ARG A 8 1.56 0.33 -18.45
C ARG A 8 2.84 0.50 -17.66
N ASP A 9 3.57 -0.60 -17.46
CA ASP A 9 4.98 -0.54 -17.07
C ASP A 9 5.80 -0.56 -18.35
N SER A 10 6.18 0.63 -18.79
CA SER A 10 7.16 0.84 -19.85
C SER A 10 8.30 1.65 -19.27
N ARG A 11 9.39 0.91 -19.03
CA ARG A 11 10.82 1.24 -18.98
C ARG A 11 11.16 2.73 -19.16
N SER A 12 11.86 3.27 -18.15
CA SER A 12 12.58 4.55 -18.13
C SER A 12 11.88 5.82 -17.59
N SER A 13 10.62 5.78 -17.13
CA SER A 13 9.97 6.97 -16.50
C SER A 13 9.25 6.73 -15.16
N LEU A 14 9.48 5.59 -14.50
CA LEU A 14 9.01 5.37 -13.13
C LEU A 14 10.15 5.73 -12.19
N LEU A 15 10.21 7.02 -11.81
CA LEU A 15 10.61 7.36 -10.44
C LEU A 15 9.90 6.33 -9.56
N SER A 16 10.69 5.57 -8.80
CA SER A 16 10.17 4.60 -7.84
C SER A 16 9.04 5.31 -7.09
N PHE A 17 7.79 4.83 -7.16
CA PHE A 17 6.71 5.44 -6.36
C PHE A 17 6.94 5.15 -4.88
N TRP A 18 7.91 4.30 -4.55
CA TRP A 18 8.22 3.83 -3.22
C TRP A 18 8.63 4.92 -2.21
N PRO A 19 9.36 6.00 -2.55
CA PRO A 19 9.58 7.11 -1.62
C PRO A 19 8.27 7.78 -1.20
N ARG A 20 7.35 8.01 -2.16
CA ARG A 20 6.00 8.54 -1.89
C ARG A 20 5.17 7.57 -1.04
N VAL A 21 5.19 6.28 -1.39
CA VAL A 21 4.51 5.24 -0.59
C VAL A 21 5.09 5.16 0.83
N ARG A 22 6.41 5.33 0.98
CA ARG A 22 7.07 5.32 2.30
C ARG A 22 6.62 6.48 3.14
N GLU A 23 6.43 7.65 2.53
CA GLU A 23 5.94 8.84 3.21
C GLU A 23 4.47 8.71 3.67
N PHE A 24 3.58 8.19 2.82
CA PHE A 24 2.13 8.28 3.06
C PHE A 24 1.43 6.95 3.40
N ALA A 25 1.91 5.81 2.93
CA ALA A 25 1.17 4.55 3.03
C ALA A 25 1.27 3.88 4.41
N VAL A 26 2.39 4.07 5.10
CA VAL A 26 2.66 3.53 6.44
C VAL A 26 3.42 4.60 7.25
N PRO A 27 2.72 5.66 7.71
CA PRO A 27 3.35 6.76 8.45
C PRO A 27 3.90 6.29 9.81
N ALA A 28 4.86 7.04 10.38
CA ALA A 28 5.51 6.70 11.64
C ALA A 28 4.51 6.48 12.80
N SER A 29 3.49 7.33 12.92
CA SER A 29 2.43 7.21 13.92
C SER A 29 1.65 5.90 13.83
N MET A 30 1.45 5.37 12.60
CA MET A 30 0.82 4.07 12.38
C MET A 30 1.73 2.95 12.88
N ILE A 31 3.04 3.00 12.56
CA ILE A 31 4.02 2.00 13.00
C ILE A 31 4.10 1.96 14.52
N GLU A 32 4.22 3.13 15.15
CA GLU A 32 4.29 3.29 16.61
C GLU A 32 3.05 2.72 17.29
N THR A 33 1.85 3.13 16.83
CA THR A 33 0.58 2.67 17.41
C THR A 33 0.37 1.17 17.21
N ALA A 34 0.63 0.65 16.00
CA ALA A 34 0.48 -0.77 15.70
C ALA A 34 1.48 -1.62 16.49
N THR A 35 2.72 -1.15 16.62
CA THR A 35 3.77 -1.82 17.40
C THR A 35 3.42 -1.86 18.89
N ALA A 36 3.02 -0.73 19.49
CA ALA A 36 2.63 -0.68 20.89
C ALA A 36 1.46 -1.63 21.20
N ARG A 37 0.45 -1.66 20.32
CA ARG A 37 -0.71 -2.58 20.46
C ARG A 37 -0.30 -4.04 20.33
N ARG A 38 0.56 -4.37 19.35
CA ARG A 38 1.09 -5.72 19.13
C ARG A 38 1.90 -6.21 20.34
N GLU A 39 2.77 -5.36 20.88
CA GLU A 39 3.59 -5.70 22.05
C GLU A 39 2.76 -5.88 23.33
N ALA A 40 1.66 -5.15 23.46
CA ALA A 40 0.65 -5.39 24.50
C ALA A 40 -0.22 -6.64 24.27
N GLY A 41 -0.05 -7.35 23.14
CA GLY A 41 -0.84 -8.53 22.78
C GLY A 41 -2.22 -8.23 22.17
N ASP A 42 -2.55 -6.95 21.95
CA ASP A 42 -3.78 -6.47 21.31
C ASP A 42 -3.63 -6.46 19.78
N TRP A 43 -3.62 -7.66 19.18
CA TRP A 43 -3.49 -7.83 17.73
C TRP A 43 -4.66 -7.20 16.96
N ALA A 44 -5.85 -7.13 17.55
CA ALA A 44 -7.02 -6.52 16.90
C ALA A 44 -6.87 -4.99 16.87
N GLY A 45 -6.40 -4.37 17.96
CA GLY A 45 -6.05 -2.96 18.01
C GLY A 45 -4.89 -2.61 17.07
N ALA A 46 -3.88 -3.49 16.96
CA ALA A 46 -2.82 -3.32 15.97
C ALA A 46 -3.35 -3.32 14.53
N CYS A 47 -4.25 -4.27 14.20
CA CYS A 47 -4.92 -4.30 12.90
C CYS A 47 -5.70 -3.01 12.63
N ALA A 48 -6.49 -2.54 13.61
CA ALA A 48 -7.25 -1.30 13.47
C ALA A 48 -6.36 -0.08 13.21
N ALA A 49 -5.22 0.03 13.92
CA ALA A 49 -4.24 1.11 13.72
C ALA A 49 -3.65 1.13 12.30
N ALA A 50 -3.44 -0.05 11.70
CA ALA A 50 -2.93 -0.19 10.34
C ALA A 50 -4.02 -0.17 9.24
N GLY A 51 -5.28 0.12 9.59
CA GLY A 51 -6.39 0.13 8.64
C GLY A 51 -6.77 -1.26 8.12
N VAL A 52 -6.51 -2.30 8.92
CA VAL A 52 -6.89 -3.69 8.67
C VAL A 52 -8.14 -4.03 9.49
N ASP A 53 -9.23 -4.29 8.80
CA ASP A 53 -10.49 -4.73 9.39
C ASP A 53 -10.48 -6.24 9.63
N VAL A 54 -10.84 -6.67 10.85
CA VAL A 54 -10.83 -8.08 11.24
C VAL A 54 -12.19 -8.72 10.95
N ASP A 55 -12.22 -9.65 9.99
CA ASP A 55 -13.38 -10.40 9.52
C ASP A 55 -13.28 -11.88 9.88
N LEU A 56 -12.78 -12.19 11.08
CA LEU A 56 -12.68 -13.55 11.60
C LEU A 56 -13.06 -13.61 13.09
N HIS A 57 -13.67 -14.72 13.49
CA HIS A 57 -14.09 -14.94 14.87
C HIS A 57 -13.46 -16.21 15.44
N LEU A 58 -12.48 -16.05 16.34
CA LEU A 58 -11.74 -17.18 16.94
C LEU A 58 -12.65 -18.18 17.68
N ARG A 59 -13.79 -17.72 18.21
CA ARG A 59 -14.78 -18.61 18.85
C ARG A 59 -15.46 -19.53 17.83
N SER A 60 -15.83 -18.99 16.67
CA SER A 60 -16.38 -19.79 15.56
C SER A 60 -15.33 -20.78 15.05
N VAL A 61 -14.08 -20.33 14.88
CA VAL A 61 -12.97 -21.22 14.48
C VAL A 61 -12.79 -22.38 15.45
N ALA A 62 -12.82 -22.13 16.77
CA ALA A 62 -12.69 -23.18 17.78
C ALA A 62 -13.84 -24.19 17.74
N ARG A 63 -15.05 -23.74 17.36
CA ARG A 63 -16.25 -24.58 17.21
C ARG A 63 -16.17 -25.42 15.94
N ASP A 64 -15.82 -24.80 14.82
CA ASP A 64 -15.98 -25.39 13.47
C ASP A 64 -14.73 -26.17 13.03
N HIS A 65 -13.54 -25.81 13.55
CA HIS A 65 -12.25 -26.38 13.19
C HIS A 65 -11.41 -26.88 14.39
N GLY A 66 -11.97 -26.81 15.60
CA GLY A 66 -11.33 -27.31 16.82
C GLY A 66 -10.40 -26.32 17.52
N ARG A 67 -10.14 -26.61 18.81
CA ARG A 67 -9.36 -25.73 19.71
C ARG A 67 -7.89 -25.59 19.32
N ASP A 68 -7.29 -26.65 18.79
CA ASP A 68 -5.87 -26.65 18.41
C ASP A 68 -5.60 -25.67 17.27
N LEU A 69 -6.44 -25.71 16.23
CA LEU A 69 -6.32 -24.80 15.10
C LEU A 69 -6.62 -23.36 15.51
N ALA A 70 -7.64 -23.12 16.36
CA ALA A 70 -7.89 -21.80 16.92
C ALA A 70 -6.72 -21.26 17.77
N THR A 71 -6.00 -22.15 18.46
CA THR A 71 -4.82 -21.79 19.26
C THR A 71 -3.63 -21.42 18.36
N ARG A 72 -3.36 -22.20 17.31
CA ARG A 72 -2.33 -21.87 16.31
C ARG A 72 -2.63 -20.56 15.60
N LEU A 73 -3.88 -20.35 15.20
CA LEU A 73 -4.31 -19.10 14.57
C LEU A 73 -4.14 -17.90 15.52
N ARG A 74 -4.54 -18.04 16.79
CA ARG A 74 -4.34 -16.99 17.80
C ARG A 74 -2.85 -16.69 18.01
N ALA A 75 -1.99 -17.71 18.02
CA ALA A 75 -0.55 -17.53 18.13
C ALA A 75 0.00 -16.72 16.95
N ASP A 76 -0.38 -17.06 15.71
CA ASP A 76 0.03 -16.30 14.52
C ASP A 76 -0.49 -14.85 14.54
N LEU A 77 -1.74 -14.62 14.96
CA LEU A 77 -2.31 -13.28 15.06
C LEU A 77 -1.60 -12.39 16.09
N ARG A 78 -1.12 -12.94 17.21
CA ARG A 78 -0.34 -12.18 18.21
C ARG A 78 0.98 -11.63 17.67
N HIS A 79 1.53 -12.25 16.63
CA HIS A 79 2.79 -11.85 16.01
C HIS A 79 2.61 -11.17 14.64
N LEU A 80 1.37 -10.98 14.20
CA LEU A 80 1.06 -10.19 13.01
C LEU A 80 1.50 -8.73 13.23
N ALA A 81 2.37 -8.23 12.35
CA ALA A 81 2.71 -6.82 12.18
C ALA A 81 1.89 -6.25 10.99
N PRO A 82 0.69 -5.69 11.22
CA PRO A 82 -0.22 -5.32 10.15
C PRO A 82 0.22 -4.06 9.37
N ASP A 83 0.99 -3.18 10.00
CA ASP A 83 1.71 -2.06 9.41
C ASP A 83 2.81 -2.54 8.45
N LEU A 84 3.59 -3.54 8.85
CA LEU A 84 4.58 -4.21 7.98
C LEU A 84 3.89 -4.96 6.82
N LEU A 85 2.79 -5.65 7.10
CA LEU A 85 1.98 -6.29 6.06
C LEU A 85 1.51 -5.26 5.03
N ARG A 86 0.94 -4.15 5.48
CA ARG A 86 0.44 -3.06 4.61
C ARG A 86 1.54 -2.49 3.71
N TRP A 87 2.76 -2.36 4.22
CA TRP A 87 3.92 -1.93 3.44
C TRP A 87 4.18 -2.85 2.24
N HIS A 88 4.22 -4.16 2.48
CA HIS A 88 4.57 -5.19 1.48
C HIS A 88 3.41 -5.69 0.62
N LEU A 89 2.19 -5.19 0.82
CA LEU A 89 1.06 -5.57 -0.04
C LEU A 89 1.28 -5.09 -1.48
N PRO A 90 0.76 -5.83 -2.49
CA PRO A 90 0.94 -5.47 -3.89
C PRO A 90 0.38 -4.09 -4.22
N ARG A 91 1.17 -3.27 -4.94
CA ARG A 91 0.82 -1.89 -5.31
C ARG A 91 0.82 -1.68 -6.81
N ILE A 92 0.14 -0.63 -7.26
CA ILE A 92 0.04 -0.24 -8.67
C ILE A 92 0.56 1.18 -8.91
N ALA A 93 1.33 1.34 -9.99
CA ALA A 93 1.79 2.62 -10.49
C ALA A 93 0.63 3.47 -11.06
N PRO A 94 0.79 4.81 -11.16
CA PRO A 94 1.97 5.58 -10.76
C PRO A 94 1.96 6.02 -9.29
N HIS A 95 0.81 5.92 -8.62
CA HIS A 95 0.61 6.48 -7.28
C HIS A 95 1.00 5.52 -6.14
N GLY A 96 1.28 4.25 -6.44
CA GLY A 96 1.65 3.27 -5.42
C GLY A 96 0.49 2.88 -4.50
N LEU A 97 -0.75 2.99 -4.98
CA LEU A 97 -1.92 2.55 -4.22
C LEU A 97 -1.98 1.02 -4.16
N LEU A 98 -2.65 0.47 -3.13
CA LEU A 98 -2.85 -0.97 -3.04
C LEU A 98 -3.62 -1.49 -4.25
N ARG A 99 -3.20 -2.65 -4.75
CA ARG A 99 -3.87 -3.32 -5.86
C ARG A 99 -5.25 -3.80 -5.38
N PRO A 100 -6.35 -3.34 -6.01
CA PRO A 100 -7.70 -3.70 -5.56
C PRO A 100 -8.08 -5.13 -5.94
N GLY A 101 -9.06 -5.68 -5.22
CA GLY A 101 -9.75 -6.93 -5.52
C GLY A 101 -8.91 -8.20 -5.36
N LEU A 102 -7.86 -8.17 -4.53
CA LEU A 102 -7.02 -9.34 -4.26
C LEU A 102 -7.52 -10.12 -3.05
N THR A 103 -7.31 -11.43 -3.09
CA THR A 103 -7.25 -12.31 -1.91
C THR A 103 -5.85 -12.91 -1.86
N ILE A 104 -5.13 -12.71 -0.76
CA ILE A 104 -3.72 -13.07 -0.61
C ILE A 104 -3.59 -13.98 0.62
N ALA A 105 -2.98 -15.15 0.46
CA ALA A 105 -2.73 -16.04 1.59
C ALA A 105 -1.58 -15.51 2.46
N LEU A 106 -1.80 -15.46 3.77
CA LEU A 106 -0.79 -15.17 4.79
C LEU A 106 -0.30 -16.45 5.47
N ALA A 107 -1.17 -17.41 5.74
CA ALA A 107 -0.79 -18.69 6.35
C ALA A 107 -1.73 -19.80 5.89
N ARG A 108 -1.22 -21.04 5.83
CA ARG A 108 -2.00 -22.26 5.54
C ARG A 108 -2.02 -23.15 6.78
N TYR A 109 -3.18 -23.63 7.16
CA TYR A 109 -3.38 -24.55 8.27
C TYR A 109 -4.00 -25.86 7.76
N HIS A 110 -3.30 -26.96 7.98
CA HIS A 110 -3.81 -28.29 7.71
C HIS A 110 -4.46 -28.83 8.99
N PRO A 111 -5.77 -29.15 8.98
CA PRO A 111 -6.39 -29.81 10.12
C PRO A 111 -5.83 -31.24 10.26
N PRO A 112 -5.36 -31.66 11.45
CA PRO A 112 -4.92 -33.04 11.65
C PRO A 112 -6.12 -34.01 11.55
N GLY A 113 -5.92 -35.17 10.92
CA GLY A 113 -6.89 -36.28 10.93
C GLY A 113 -8.08 -36.18 9.96
N GLN A 114 -8.13 -35.18 9.08
CA GLN A 114 -9.16 -35.06 8.04
C GLN A 114 -8.51 -35.00 6.66
N GLY A 115 -8.11 -36.17 6.16
CA GLY A 115 -7.22 -36.37 5.01
C GLY A 115 -7.67 -35.85 3.64
N ASP A 116 -8.84 -35.19 3.55
CA ASP A 116 -9.40 -34.72 2.27
C ASP A 116 -10.03 -33.32 2.33
N ARG A 117 -9.97 -32.62 3.48
CA ARG A 117 -10.49 -31.24 3.56
C ARG A 117 -9.48 -30.24 3.02
N THR A 118 -9.99 -29.28 2.24
CA THR A 118 -9.23 -28.12 1.79
C THR A 118 -8.57 -27.42 2.97
N PRO A 119 -7.28 -27.05 2.87
CA PRO A 119 -6.58 -26.38 3.96
C PRO A 119 -7.25 -25.04 4.25
N LEU A 120 -7.30 -24.67 5.53
CA LEU A 120 -7.79 -23.37 5.96
C LEU A 120 -6.67 -22.34 5.78
N HIS A 121 -6.96 -21.22 5.13
CA HIS A 121 -6.02 -20.13 4.93
C HIS A 121 -6.40 -18.93 5.79
N LEU A 122 -5.41 -18.36 6.47
CA LEU A 122 -5.50 -16.95 6.87
C LEU A 122 -5.21 -16.11 5.64
N VAL A 123 -6.14 -15.23 5.29
CA VAL A 123 -6.05 -14.40 4.09
C VAL A 123 -6.21 -12.93 4.43
N VAL A 124 -5.59 -12.11 3.60
CA VAL A 124 -5.82 -10.68 3.55
C VAL A 124 -6.47 -10.33 2.23
N ARG A 125 -7.46 -9.43 2.24
CA ARG A 125 -8.19 -9.03 1.04
C ARG A 125 -8.19 -7.52 0.85
N THR A 126 -8.04 -7.11 -0.41
CA THR A 126 -8.24 -5.72 -0.81
C THR A 126 -9.63 -5.56 -1.43
N PRO A 127 -10.34 -4.46 -1.12
CA PRO A 127 -11.65 -4.19 -1.70
C PRO A 127 -11.54 -4.01 -3.23
N PRO A 128 -12.64 -4.19 -3.98
CA PRO A 128 -12.67 -3.80 -5.38
C PRO A 128 -12.45 -2.29 -5.53
N ALA A 129 -11.98 -1.86 -6.70
CA ALA A 129 -11.54 -0.47 -6.92
C ALA A 129 -12.60 0.59 -6.60
N TRP A 130 -13.89 0.26 -6.79
CA TRP A 130 -15.00 1.17 -6.50
C TRP A 130 -15.29 1.32 -4.99
N ALA A 131 -14.82 0.38 -4.17
CA ALA A 131 -14.96 0.38 -2.71
C ALA A 131 -13.64 0.68 -2.01
N ASP A 132 -12.60 1.09 -2.74
CA ASP A 132 -11.29 1.37 -2.16
C ASP A 132 -11.33 2.70 -1.37
N ALA A 133 -11.60 2.60 -0.06
CA ALA A 133 -11.74 3.74 0.83
C ALA A 133 -10.43 4.08 1.54
N GLY A 134 -9.44 4.52 0.78
CA GLY A 134 -8.12 4.85 1.33
C GLY A 134 -7.34 3.59 1.71
N GLN A 135 -7.32 2.59 0.83
CA GLN A 135 -6.50 1.38 1.01
C GLN A 135 -6.85 0.59 2.26
N ARG A 136 -8.15 0.49 2.59
CA ARG A 136 -8.62 -0.41 3.66
C ARG A 136 -8.41 -1.86 3.25
N ILE A 137 -8.11 -2.69 4.22
CA ILE A 137 -7.75 -4.10 4.04
C ILE A 137 -8.64 -4.93 4.97
N SER A 138 -9.05 -6.14 4.57
CA SER A 138 -9.67 -7.07 5.50
C SER A 138 -8.80 -8.29 5.77
N LEU A 139 -8.80 -8.76 7.02
CA LEU A 139 -8.17 -9.99 7.48
C LEU A 139 -9.27 -11.03 7.76
N ALA A 140 -9.25 -12.13 7.02
CA ALA A 140 -10.32 -13.13 7.04
C ALA A 140 -9.74 -14.55 6.96
N LEU A 141 -10.64 -15.53 7.05
CA LEU A 141 -10.32 -16.92 6.75
C LEU A 141 -10.84 -17.30 5.36
N TRP A 142 -10.26 -18.36 4.80
CA TRP A 142 -10.74 -18.98 3.58
C TRP A 142 -10.57 -20.49 3.73
N ASP A 143 -11.67 -21.23 3.68
CA ASP A 143 -11.72 -22.67 3.95
C ASP A 143 -11.82 -23.54 2.68
N GLY A 144 -11.69 -22.92 1.50
CA GLY A 144 -11.91 -23.59 0.21
C GLY A 144 -13.34 -23.49 -0.31
N SER A 145 -14.29 -23.11 0.54
CA SER A 145 -15.70 -22.97 0.15
C SER A 145 -16.00 -21.57 -0.43
N HIS A 146 -16.99 -21.52 -1.32
CA HIS A 146 -17.56 -20.26 -1.83
C HIS A 146 -18.80 -19.82 -1.04
N THR A 147 -19.06 -20.45 0.11
CA THR A 147 -20.28 -20.25 0.89
C THR A 147 -20.18 -19.11 1.89
N GLU A 148 -18.97 -18.69 2.28
CA GLU A 148 -18.82 -17.54 3.17
C GLU A 148 -19.31 -16.24 2.49
N PRO A 149 -20.20 -15.46 3.14
CA PRO A 149 -20.69 -14.19 2.61
C PRO A 149 -19.56 -13.21 2.30
N THR A 150 -18.47 -13.22 3.08
CA THR A 150 -17.32 -12.34 2.86
C THR A 150 -16.59 -12.68 1.57
N ALA A 151 -16.45 -13.96 1.22
CA ALA A 151 -15.74 -14.39 0.02
C ALA A 151 -16.45 -13.96 -1.27
N ARG A 152 -17.79 -13.98 -1.28
CA ARG A 152 -18.61 -13.59 -2.44
C ARG A 152 -18.48 -12.12 -2.83
N ARG A 153 -18.08 -11.26 -1.90
CA ARG A 153 -17.94 -9.81 -2.11
C ARG A 153 -16.71 -9.43 -2.94
N HIS A 154 -15.66 -10.26 -2.92
CA HIS A 154 -14.41 -9.94 -3.59
C HIS A 154 -14.40 -10.46 -5.04
N PRO A 155 -13.94 -9.66 -6.02
CA PRO A 155 -13.85 -10.08 -7.42
C PRO A 155 -13.01 -11.35 -7.64
N HIS A 156 -12.01 -11.57 -6.79
CA HIS A 156 -11.17 -12.76 -6.78
C HIS A 156 -11.25 -13.43 -5.40
N PRO A 157 -12.21 -14.34 -5.20
CA PRO A 157 -12.51 -14.91 -3.89
C PRO A 157 -11.46 -15.91 -3.40
N HIS A 158 -10.65 -16.47 -4.31
CA HIS A 158 -9.64 -17.46 -3.99
C HIS A 158 -8.25 -16.82 -3.81
N PRO A 159 -7.39 -17.37 -2.93
CA PRO A 159 -6.02 -16.93 -2.77
C PRO A 159 -5.27 -16.88 -4.11
N SER A 160 -4.60 -15.75 -4.36
CA SER A 160 -3.83 -15.55 -5.57
C SER A 160 -2.67 -16.54 -5.66
N ARG A 161 -2.50 -17.15 -6.84
CA ARG A 161 -1.32 -17.98 -7.14
C ARG A 161 -0.03 -17.17 -7.26
N ARG A 162 -0.13 -15.85 -7.52
CA ARG A 162 1.02 -14.95 -7.69
C ARG A 162 1.41 -14.25 -6.40
N PHE A 163 0.44 -13.87 -5.56
CA PHE A 163 0.70 -13.16 -4.31
C PHE A 163 0.58 -14.14 -3.14
N ARG A 164 1.73 -14.73 -2.77
CA ARG A 164 1.84 -15.84 -1.79
C ARG A 164 2.65 -15.40 -0.56
N LEU A 165 2.02 -14.61 0.31
CA LEU A 165 2.65 -14.16 1.57
C LEU A 165 2.72 -15.28 2.62
N ASP A 166 2.05 -16.40 2.38
CA ASP A 166 2.22 -17.66 3.11
C ASP A 166 3.63 -18.27 2.97
N LEU A 167 4.30 -17.99 1.86
CA LEU A 167 5.70 -18.38 1.63
C LEU A 167 6.71 -17.29 2.06
N HIS A 168 6.22 -16.11 2.42
CA HIS A 168 7.00 -14.91 2.74
C HIS A 168 6.58 -14.32 4.08
N ARG A 169 6.54 -15.16 5.12
CA ARG A 169 6.11 -14.74 6.47
C ARG A 169 6.99 -13.61 7.03
N HIS A 170 8.25 -13.52 6.63
CA HIS A 170 9.15 -12.43 7.01
C HIS A 170 8.67 -11.03 6.60
N LEU A 171 7.65 -10.92 5.73
CA LEU A 171 7.06 -9.65 5.31
C LEU A 171 5.89 -9.18 6.20
N TRP A 172 5.50 -9.95 7.21
CA TRP A 172 4.37 -9.60 8.09
C TRP A 172 4.38 -10.25 9.49
N ASP A 173 5.06 -11.39 9.70
CA ASP A 173 5.19 -12.07 10.99
C ASP A 173 6.45 -11.58 11.70
N ALA A 174 6.27 -10.87 12.82
CA ALA A 174 7.36 -10.26 13.59
C ALA A 174 8.43 -11.25 14.04
N ARG A 175 8.10 -12.54 14.21
CA ARG A 175 9.06 -13.59 14.60
C ARG A 175 9.97 -14.03 13.45
N ARG A 176 9.55 -13.77 12.21
CA ARG A 176 10.19 -14.26 11.00
C ARG A 176 10.91 -13.15 10.23
N THR A 177 10.83 -11.90 10.68
CA THR A 177 11.45 -10.76 10.00
C THR A 177 12.98 -10.88 9.92
N GLY A 178 13.61 -11.64 10.83
CA GLY A 178 15.03 -11.96 10.74
C GLY A 178 15.44 -12.68 9.44
N GLU A 179 14.52 -13.39 8.79
CA GLU A 179 14.80 -14.04 7.49
C GLU A 179 14.83 -13.06 6.33
N LEU A 180 14.38 -11.82 6.52
CA LEU A 180 14.22 -10.86 5.44
C LEU A 180 15.54 -10.57 4.73
N GLY A 181 16.66 -10.44 5.45
CA GLY A 181 17.97 -10.21 4.85
C GLY A 181 18.39 -11.33 3.90
N ASP A 182 18.35 -12.57 4.38
CA ASP A 182 18.69 -13.76 3.58
C ASP A 182 17.73 -13.94 2.40
N ARG A 183 16.42 -13.83 2.67
CA ARG A 183 15.38 -14.04 1.67
C ARG A 183 15.36 -12.95 0.62
N ALA A 184 15.78 -11.72 0.94
CA ALA A 184 15.81 -10.60 0.00
C ALA A 184 17.14 -10.44 -0.74
N GLY A 185 18.16 -11.26 -0.43
CA GLY A 185 19.50 -11.14 -1.02
C GLY A 185 20.24 -9.89 -0.54
N ALA A 186 20.04 -9.50 0.73
CA ALA A 186 20.73 -8.37 1.35
C ALA A 186 22.19 -8.72 1.70
N PHE A 187 22.46 -9.98 2.03
CA PHE A 187 23.76 -10.47 2.45
C PHE A 187 24.38 -11.39 1.39
N PRO A 188 25.71 -11.37 1.22
CA PRO A 188 26.41 -12.34 0.38
C PRO A 188 26.18 -13.78 0.90
N PRO A 189 26.24 -14.80 0.03
CA PRO A 189 26.19 -16.20 0.46
C PRO A 189 27.27 -16.51 1.51
N HIS A 190 26.89 -17.14 2.62
CA HIS A 190 27.79 -17.46 3.73
C HIS A 190 28.83 -18.55 3.41
N ASP A 191 28.66 -19.28 2.31
CA ASP A 191 29.48 -20.45 1.97
C ASP A 191 30.75 -20.12 1.16
N GLY A 192 31.03 -18.83 0.93
CA GLY A 192 32.19 -18.40 0.14
C GLY A 192 32.13 -18.82 -1.32
N SER A 193 31.01 -19.40 -1.77
CA SER A 193 30.73 -19.52 -3.19
C SER A 193 30.63 -18.11 -3.76
N GLY A 194 31.30 -17.86 -4.89
CA GLY A 194 31.16 -16.59 -5.60
C GLY A 194 29.69 -16.26 -5.85
N PRO A 195 29.34 -15.01 -6.17
CA PRO A 195 27.94 -14.63 -6.42
C PRO A 195 27.29 -15.65 -7.35
N PRO A 196 26.08 -16.16 -7.02
CA PRO A 196 25.44 -17.22 -7.79
C PRO A 196 25.43 -16.81 -9.26
N SER A 197 25.82 -17.74 -10.15
CA SER A 197 25.82 -17.50 -11.59
C SER A 197 24.45 -16.99 -12.01
N VAL A 198 24.34 -15.68 -12.26
CA VAL A 198 23.07 -15.08 -12.65
C VAL A 198 22.71 -15.64 -14.01
N PRO A 199 21.61 -16.41 -14.15
CA PRO A 199 21.22 -16.95 -15.44
C PRO A 199 21.02 -15.79 -16.43
N ASP A 200 21.46 -16.00 -17.67
CA ASP A 200 21.20 -15.02 -18.73
C ASP A 200 19.68 -14.97 -18.97
N VAL A 201 19.05 -13.86 -18.59
CA VAL A 201 17.61 -13.69 -18.66
C VAL A 201 17.25 -13.05 -20.01
N PRO A 202 16.54 -13.75 -20.91
CA PRO A 202 16.24 -13.20 -22.23
C PRO A 202 15.45 -11.88 -22.16
N GLY A 203 16.00 -10.84 -22.80
CA GLY A 203 15.36 -9.53 -22.92
C GLY A 203 15.38 -8.67 -21.65
N THR A 204 16.29 -8.94 -20.71
CA THR A 204 16.75 -7.97 -19.70
C THR A 204 18.12 -7.43 -20.11
N GLU A 205 18.31 -6.12 -20.02
CA GLU A 205 19.67 -5.56 -20.09
C GLU A 205 20.46 -6.01 -18.86
N ARG A 206 21.75 -6.24 -19.02
CA ARG A 206 22.67 -6.56 -17.91
C ARG A 206 22.59 -5.41 -16.91
N GLY A 207 21.98 -5.63 -15.73
CA GLY A 207 21.73 -4.57 -14.75
C GLY A 207 20.29 -4.05 -14.67
N ASP A 208 19.25 -4.82 -15.02
CA ASP A 208 17.90 -4.54 -14.52
C ASP A 208 17.84 -4.86 -13.01
N HIS A 209 18.41 -3.96 -12.19
CA HIS A 209 18.60 -4.06 -10.73
C HIS A 209 17.29 -4.24 -9.94
N ARG A 210 16.14 -4.29 -10.61
CA ARG A 210 14.81 -4.48 -10.03
C ARG A 210 14.40 -5.94 -9.94
N LEU A 211 15.04 -6.85 -10.67
CA LEU A 211 14.75 -8.29 -10.60
C LEU A 211 15.68 -8.97 -9.59
N ALA A 212 15.14 -9.84 -8.74
CA ALA A 212 15.92 -10.58 -7.75
C ALA A 212 16.33 -11.95 -8.30
N VAL A 213 17.05 -11.94 -9.41
CA VAL A 213 17.38 -13.16 -10.18
C VAL A 213 18.23 -14.14 -9.37
N ASP A 214 19.11 -13.61 -8.53
CA ASP A 214 20.01 -14.33 -7.61
C ASP A 214 19.27 -15.25 -6.63
N ARG A 215 18.04 -14.91 -6.22
CA ARG A 215 17.22 -15.71 -5.30
C ARG A 215 16.18 -16.60 -5.97
N TRP A 216 16.02 -16.53 -7.29
CA TRP A 216 14.95 -17.26 -7.97
C TRP A 216 15.04 -18.78 -7.78
N ALA A 217 16.24 -19.35 -7.76
CA ALA A 217 16.42 -20.78 -7.55
C ALA A 217 15.95 -21.23 -6.15
N ALA A 218 16.37 -20.51 -5.10
CA ALA A 218 15.98 -20.78 -3.72
C ALA A 218 14.46 -20.65 -3.51
N GLU A 219 13.87 -19.57 -4.03
CA GLU A 219 12.45 -19.30 -3.90
C GLU A 219 11.58 -20.27 -4.73
N ALA A 220 12.05 -20.68 -5.91
CA ALA A 220 11.39 -21.69 -6.71
C ALA A 220 11.38 -23.05 -6.01
N ALA A 221 12.48 -23.45 -5.36
CA ALA A 221 12.53 -24.67 -4.58
C ALA A 221 11.55 -24.64 -3.38
N ILE A 222 11.42 -23.49 -2.70
CA ILE A 222 10.41 -23.30 -1.63
C ILE A 222 9.00 -23.44 -2.18
N LEU A 223 8.71 -22.84 -3.34
CA LEU A 223 7.42 -22.95 -4.00
C LEU A 223 7.09 -24.40 -4.37
N LEU A 224 8.02 -25.11 -5.02
CA LEU A 224 7.82 -26.50 -5.45
C LEU A 224 7.50 -27.40 -4.25
N ARG A 225 8.27 -27.29 -3.14
CA ARG A 225 7.99 -28.02 -1.89
C ARG A 225 6.61 -27.69 -1.32
N ALA A 226 6.22 -26.42 -1.32
CA ALA A 226 4.92 -25.99 -0.82
C ALA A 226 3.73 -26.46 -1.70
N GLU A 227 3.98 -26.78 -2.96
CA GLU A 227 3.03 -27.39 -3.89
C GLU A 227 3.09 -28.94 -3.87
N GLY A 228 3.87 -29.55 -2.96
CA GLY A 228 4.03 -31.00 -2.86
C GLY A 228 4.78 -31.61 -4.05
N ARG A 229 5.60 -30.82 -4.75
CA ARG A 229 6.43 -31.26 -5.88
C ARG A 229 7.83 -31.63 -5.39
N GLY A 230 8.50 -32.48 -6.16
CA GLY A 230 9.88 -32.91 -5.89
C GLY A 230 10.90 -31.77 -5.96
N PRO A 231 12.18 -32.05 -5.67
CA PRO A 231 13.26 -31.05 -5.62
C PRO A 231 13.50 -30.34 -6.95
N GLY A 232 13.22 -31.01 -8.08
CA GLY A 232 13.26 -30.45 -9.42
C GLY A 232 11.87 -30.14 -9.99
N GLY A 233 11.84 -29.29 -11.01
CA GLY A 233 10.60 -28.98 -11.73
C GLY A 233 10.60 -27.63 -12.41
N THR A 234 9.49 -27.33 -13.08
CA THR A 234 9.31 -26.07 -13.80
C THR A 234 8.51 -25.07 -12.97
N VAL A 235 8.99 -23.83 -12.89
CA VAL A 235 8.32 -22.69 -12.24
C VAL A 235 8.20 -21.53 -13.23
N GLY A 236 7.04 -20.90 -13.32
CA GLY A 236 6.83 -19.73 -14.18
C GLY A 236 7.18 -18.43 -13.47
N VAL A 237 7.98 -17.55 -14.09
CA VAL A 237 8.30 -16.20 -13.57
C VAL A 237 7.55 -15.16 -14.38
N ARG A 238 6.84 -14.25 -13.71
CA ARG A 238 6.03 -13.20 -14.36
C ARG A 238 6.59 -11.81 -14.08
N MET A 239 7.31 -11.26 -15.06
CA MET A 239 7.88 -9.91 -15.00
C MET A 239 6.95 -8.82 -15.57
N GLY A 240 5.74 -9.17 -16.02
CA GLY A 240 4.81 -8.21 -16.61
C GLY A 240 3.60 -8.85 -17.28
N ARG A 241 2.84 -8.09 -18.09
CA ARG A 241 1.71 -8.65 -18.86
C ARG A 241 2.17 -9.58 -19.99
N ARG A 242 3.27 -9.25 -20.65
CA ARG A 242 3.78 -9.93 -21.86
C ARG A 242 5.14 -10.59 -21.68
N ARG A 243 5.73 -10.49 -20.49
CA ARG A 243 7.05 -11.04 -20.19
C ARG A 243 6.88 -12.13 -19.14
N ARG A 244 7.06 -13.37 -19.59
CA ARG A 244 6.99 -14.55 -18.74
C ARG A 244 8.10 -15.52 -19.14
N LEU A 245 8.65 -16.22 -18.15
CA LEU A 245 9.70 -17.20 -18.32
C LEU A 245 9.32 -18.49 -17.60
N LEU A 246 9.92 -19.60 -18.00
CA LEU A 246 9.94 -20.85 -17.26
C LEU A 246 11.35 -21.09 -16.75
N LEU A 247 11.49 -21.29 -15.45
CA LEU A 247 12.70 -21.77 -14.80
C LEU A 247 12.60 -23.28 -14.65
N HIS A 248 13.61 -23.99 -15.10
CA HIS A 248 13.74 -25.43 -14.91
C HIS A 248 14.78 -25.68 -13.83
N LEU A 249 14.35 -26.20 -12.68
CA LEU A 249 15.24 -26.54 -11.58
C LEU A 249 15.74 -27.97 -11.74
N GLU A 250 17.02 -28.16 -11.43
CA GLU A 250 17.64 -29.49 -11.36
C GLU A 250 16.95 -30.36 -10.31
N ALA A 251 16.83 -31.65 -10.60
CA ALA A 251 16.20 -32.61 -9.69
C ALA A 251 17.16 -33.16 -8.63
N GLU A 252 18.46 -32.85 -8.74
CA GLU A 252 19.45 -33.31 -7.76
C GLU A 252 19.22 -32.62 -6.42
N GLU A 253 19.27 -33.41 -5.34
CA GLU A 253 19.25 -32.92 -3.96
C GLU A 253 20.61 -32.28 -3.61
N SER A 254 21.03 -31.31 -4.42
CA SER A 254 22.15 -30.44 -4.07
C SER A 254 21.74 -29.56 -2.89
N PRO A 255 22.63 -29.27 -1.94
CA PRO A 255 22.33 -28.34 -0.83
C PRO A 255 21.92 -26.94 -1.33
N THR A 256 22.34 -26.56 -2.54
CA THR A 256 21.98 -25.29 -3.18
C THR A 256 21.16 -25.54 -4.46
N PRO A 257 19.93 -25.03 -4.57
CA PRO A 257 19.11 -25.24 -5.75
C PRO A 257 19.68 -24.49 -6.96
N ARG A 258 19.66 -25.12 -8.14
CA ARG A 258 20.23 -24.58 -9.38
C ARG A 258 19.20 -24.53 -10.50
N ILE A 259 19.32 -23.49 -11.33
CA ILE A 259 18.51 -23.31 -12.54
C ILE A 259 19.25 -23.98 -13.69
N ALA A 260 18.72 -25.09 -14.21
CA ALA A 260 19.27 -25.81 -15.36
C ALA A 260 19.04 -25.04 -16.67
N ALA A 261 17.87 -24.40 -16.81
CA ALA A 261 17.51 -23.67 -18.01
C ALA A 261 16.45 -22.59 -17.74
N VAL A 262 16.47 -21.55 -18.56
CA VAL A 262 15.45 -20.49 -18.60
C VAL A 262 14.88 -20.41 -20.02
N THR A 263 13.56 -20.56 -20.17
CA THR A 263 12.88 -20.46 -21.46
C THR A 263 11.76 -19.44 -21.45
N ALA A 264 11.33 -18.96 -22.63
CA ALA A 264 10.15 -18.11 -22.72
C ALA A 264 8.87 -18.91 -22.40
N ASP A 265 7.98 -18.32 -21.59
CA ASP A 265 6.66 -18.91 -21.30
C ASP A 265 5.61 -18.31 -22.25
N PRO A 266 4.92 -19.13 -23.08
CA PRO A 266 3.82 -18.67 -23.92
C PRO A 266 2.58 -18.25 -23.11
N GLY A 267 2.56 -18.52 -21.80
CA GLY A 267 1.55 -18.06 -20.86
C GLY A 267 0.44 -19.07 -20.57
N THR A 268 0.56 -20.29 -21.12
CA THR A 268 -0.36 -21.42 -20.97
C THR A 268 0.20 -22.55 -20.09
N SER A 269 1.42 -22.41 -19.59
CA SER A 269 2.05 -23.45 -18.77
C SER A 269 1.27 -23.72 -17.48
N PRO A 270 1.06 -25.00 -17.10
CA PRO A 270 0.44 -25.38 -15.83
C PRO A 270 1.40 -25.29 -14.64
N ALA A 271 2.64 -24.83 -14.86
CA ALA A 271 3.64 -24.65 -13.81
C ALA A 271 3.17 -23.68 -12.71
N PRO A 272 3.52 -23.92 -11.44
CA PRO A 272 3.30 -22.93 -10.39
C PRO A 272 4.08 -21.65 -10.72
N VAL A 273 3.54 -20.52 -10.31
CA VAL A 273 4.10 -19.20 -10.61
C VAL A 273 4.93 -18.72 -9.43
N LEU A 274 6.17 -18.29 -9.68
CA LEU A 274 7.03 -17.69 -8.68
C LEU A 274 6.31 -16.50 -8.03
N PRO A 275 6.25 -16.43 -6.69
CA PRO A 275 5.59 -15.34 -6.00
C PRO A 275 6.15 -13.97 -6.39
N ASP A 276 5.30 -12.96 -6.41
CA ASP A 276 5.70 -11.59 -6.78
C ASP A 276 6.82 -11.05 -5.89
N ALA A 277 6.74 -11.29 -4.58
CA ALA A 277 7.74 -10.91 -3.59
C ALA A 277 9.12 -11.58 -3.78
N ALA A 278 9.18 -12.67 -4.54
CA ALA A 278 10.41 -13.36 -4.94
C ALA A 278 10.90 -12.98 -6.35
N THR A 279 10.02 -12.39 -7.16
CA THR A 279 10.36 -12.01 -8.54
C THR A 279 11.18 -10.73 -8.57
N TRP A 280 10.82 -9.77 -7.71
CA TRP A 280 11.40 -8.42 -7.68
C TRP A 280 12.30 -8.23 -6.46
N VAL A 281 13.25 -7.30 -6.59
CA VAL A 281 14.02 -6.79 -5.44
C VAL A 281 13.06 -6.16 -4.44
N LEU A 282 13.32 -6.40 -3.16
CA LEU A 282 12.52 -5.87 -2.07
C LEU A 282 12.50 -4.33 -2.14
N PRO A 283 11.34 -3.68 -1.98
CA PRO A 283 11.24 -2.22 -2.04
C PRO A 283 12.22 -1.50 -1.11
N ASP A 284 12.44 -2.03 0.09
CA ASP A 284 13.37 -1.48 1.08
C ASP A 284 14.82 -1.51 0.57
N LEU A 285 15.24 -2.60 -0.07
CA LEU A 285 16.59 -2.71 -0.65
C LEU A 285 16.76 -1.80 -1.87
N ASP A 286 15.73 -1.66 -2.72
CA ASP A 286 15.76 -0.73 -3.85
C ASP A 286 15.91 0.73 -3.36
N LEU A 287 15.14 1.11 -2.35
CA LEU A 287 15.20 2.44 -1.75
C LEU A 287 16.57 2.75 -1.11
N LEU A 288 17.15 1.79 -0.38
CA LEU A 288 18.49 1.94 0.20
C LEU A 288 19.58 2.01 -0.88
N ARG A 289 19.56 1.10 -1.86
CA ARG A 289 20.56 1.05 -2.94
C ARG A 289 20.56 2.30 -3.81
N THR A 290 19.41 2.95 -3.95
CA THR A 290 19.28 4.21 -4.69
C THR A 290 19.54 5.46 -3.84
N GLY A 291 19.77 5.31 -2.53
CA GLY A 291 19.92 6.45 -1.60
C GLY A 291 18.64 7.28 -1.46
N ALA A 292 17.48 6.73 -1.82
CA ALA A 292 16.20 7.43 -1.74
C ALA A 292 15.71 7.55 -0.28
N ILE A 293 16.19 6.67 0.60
CA ILE A 293 15.99 6.73 2.05
C ILE A 293 17.28 6.30 2.76
N GLU A 294 17.45 6.81 3.97
CA GLU A 294 18.43 6.31 4.93
C GLU A 294 17.86 5.16 5.78
N PRO A 295 18.71 4.35 6.43
CA PRO A 295 18.27 3.20 7.23
C PRO A 295 17.29 3.53 8.38
N ASP A 296 17.37 4.73 8.95
CA ASP A 296 16.48 5.22 10.02
C ASP A 296 15.04 5.43 9.55
N ARG A 297 14.84 5.64 8.24
CA ARG A 297 13.53 5.79 7.61
C ARG A 297 12.86 4.45 7.31
N LEU A 298 13.53 3.32 7.50
CA LEU A 298 12.95 1.98 7.31
C LEU A 298 11.92 1.63 8.39
N HIS A 299 11.13 0.60 8.12
CA HIS A 299 10.30 0.02 9.18
C HIS A 299 11.22 -0.61 10.25
N PRO A 300 10.98 -0.42 11.56
CA PRO A 300 11.90 -0.91 12.61
C PRO A 300 12.24 -2.41 12.52
N LEU A 301 11.25 -3.26 12.23
CA LEU A 301 11.49 -4.69 12.00
C LEU A 301 12.33 -5.00 10.75
N VAL A 302 12.26 -4.17 9.71
CA VAL A 302 13.05 -4.30 8.48
C VAL A 302 14.47 -3.77 8.71
N ALA A 303 14.61 -2.62 9.38
CA ALA A 303 15.89 -2.05 9.76
C ALA A 303 16.72 -3.07 10.54
N ARG A 304 16.13 -3.71 11.56
CA ARG A 304 16.77 -4.77 12.35
C ARG A 304 17.20 -5.99 11.54
N ALA A 305 16.55 -6.27 10.41
CA ALA A 305 16.85 -7.42 9.58
C ALA A 305 17.87 -7.12 8.48
N LEU A 306 17.98 -5.86 8.05
CA LEU A 306 18.84 -5.44 6.93
C LEU A 306 20.13 -4.73 7.37
N VAL A 307 20.13 -4.11 8.55
CA VAL A 307 21.24 -3.28 9.04
C VAL A 307 21.92 -4.00 10.20
N PRO A 308 23.21 -4.35 10.08
CA PRO A 308 24.00 -4.86 11.20
C PRO A 308 24.10 -3.78 12.28
N ASP A 309 23.75 -4.13 13.52
CA ASP A 309 23.75 -3.22 14.69
C ASP A 309 22.98 -1.91 14.47
N PRO A 310 21.63 -1.99 14.31
CA PRO A 310 20.82 -0.81 14.06
C PRO A 310 20.94 0.13 15.27
N ALA A 311 21.35 1.38 15.02
CA ALA A 311 21.26 2.43 16.04
C ALA A 311 19.84 2.41 16.65
N PRO A 312 19.69 2.61 17.97
CA PRO A 312 18.37 2.69 18.58
C PRO A 312 17.55 3.71 17.78
N PRO A 313 16.27 3.42 17.48
CA PRO A 313 15.46 4.32 16.67
C PRO A 313 15.53 5.69 17.31
N GLY A 314 16.15 6.64 16.60
CA GLY A 314 16.08 8.03 16.99
C GLY A 314 14.60 8.42 17.05
N PRO A 315 14.21 9.44 17.82
CA PRO A 315 12.90 10.02 17.64
C PRO A 315 12.77 10.32 16.15
N GLY A 316 11.87 9.61 15.45
CA GLY A 316 11.57 9.91 14.06
C GLY A 316 11.26 11.41 13.96
N PRO A 317 11.42 12.06 12.79
CA PRO A 317 11.08 13.46 12.66
C PRO A 317 9.68 13.63 13.21
N ALA A 318 9.60 14.25 14.40
CA ALA A 318 8.35 14.43 15.07
C ALA A 318 7.51 15.20 14.07
N LEU A 319 6.34 14.66 13.69
CA LEU A 319 5.27 15.57 13.33
C LEU A 319 5.27 16.60 14.46
N PRO A 320 5.43 17.91 14.15
CA PRO A 320 5.47 18.92 15.19
C PRO A 320 4.30 18.62 16.10
N ARG A 321 4.60 18.28 17.36
CA ARG A 321 3.59 17.96 18.34
C ARG A 321 2.66 19.16 18.35
N THR A 322 1.46 18.97 17.81
CA THR A 322 0.37 19.93 17.91
C THR A 322 0.06 20.02 19.40
N GLY A 323 0.67 21.01 20.05
CA GLY A 323 0.61 21.15 21.50
C GLY A 323 1.46 22.25 22.10
N GLU A 324 2.69 22.52 21.61
CA GLU A 324 3.61 23.41 22.35
C GLU A 324 4.48 24.37 21.51
N GLY A 325 4.18 24.53 20.22
CA GLY A 325 4.72 25.63 19.42
C GLY A 325 3.59 26.34 18.71
N ALA A 326 3.42 27.64 18.95
CA ALA A 326 2.52 28.46 18.15
C ALA A 326 2.78 28.19 16.67
N ALA A 327 1.73 27.86 15.91
CA ALA A 327 1.85 27.66 14.47
C ALA A 327 2.59 28.88 13.89
N PRO A 328 3.60 28.69 13.01
CA PRO A 328 4.45 29.79 12.58
C PRO A 328 3.61 30.89 11.95
N GLU A 329 3.73 32.10 12.51
CA GLU A 329 3.07 33.30 11.99
C GLU A 329 3.47 33.49 10.54
N ARG A 330 2.48 33.65 9.66
CA ARG A 330 2.70 33.83 8.22
C ARG A 330 2.64 35.30 7.87
N PRO A 331 3.71 35.89 7.29
CA PRO A 331 3.69 37.27 6.88
C PRO A 331 2.82 37.46 5.62
N VAL A 332 2.07 38.55 5.57
CA VAL A 332 1.22 38.96 4.42
C VAL A 332 1.43 40.46 4.16
N GLU A 333 1.65 40.84 2.91
CA GLU A 333 1.73 42.25 2.53
C GLU A 333 0.30 42.83 2.43
N CYS A 334 -0.08 43.73 3.35
CA CYS A 334 -1.41 44.30 3.45
C CYS A 334 -1.31 45.84 3.41
N ARG A 335 -1.90 46.46 2.37
CA ARG A 335 -1.93 47.93 2.20
C ARG A 335 -0.54 48.61 2.35
N GLY A 336 0.54 47.94 1.95
CA GLY A 336 1.92 48.45 2.01
C GLY A 336 2.65 48.22 3.34
N ALA A 337 2.07 47.45 4.26
CA ALA A 337 2.71 47.01 5.49
C ALA A 337 2.76 45.47 5.58
N ARG A 338 3.74 44.94 6.32
CA ARG A 338 3.87 43.51 6.60
C ARG A 338 3.00 43.14 7.80
N HIS A 339 1.88 42.50 7.54
CA HIS A 339 0.98 41.93 8.54
C HIS A 339 1.28 40.45 8.77
N ARG A 340 0.68 39.86 9.80
CA ARG A 340 0.86 38.49 10.25
C ARG A 340 -0.49 37.81 10.40
N ILE A 341 -0.58 36.56 9.94
CA ILE A 341 -1.72 35.68 10.18
C ILE A 341 -1.26 34.45 10.95
N GLY A 342 -2.08 33.94 11.86
CA GLY A 342 -1.80 32.73 12.63
C GLY A 342 -3.00 32.32 13.48
N LEU A 343 -2.81 31.29 14.31
CA LEU A 343 -3.91 30.75 15.10
C LEU A 343 -4.17 31.62 16.33
N VAL A 344 -5.40 32.09 16.45
CA VAL A 344 -5.95 32.77 17.64
C VAL A 344 -7.18 31.97 18.06
N ASP A 345 -7.21 31.50 19.31
CA ASP A 345 -8.30 30.67 19.86
C ASP A 345 -8.66 29.47 18.97
N GLY A 346 -7.66 28.84 18.34
CA GLY A 346 -7.85 27.67 17.51
C GLY A 346 -8.40 27.93 16.11
N VAL A 347 -8.38 29.19 15.64
CA VAL A 347 -8.80 29.59 14.29
C VAL A 347 -7.75 30.50 13.65
N LEU A 348 -7.49 30.32 12.35
CA LEU A 348 -6.60 31.19 11.58
C LEU A 348 -7.18 32.61 11.45
N ALA A 349 -6.51 33.57 12.08
CA ALA A 349 -6.91 34.97 12.17
C ALA A 349 -5.74 35.93 11.83
N PRO A 350 -6.04 37.17 11.41
CA PRO A 350 -5.01 38.19 11.25
C PRO A 350 -4.71 38.88 12.59
N PHE A 351 -3.42 39.00 12.95
CA PHE A 351 -2.99 39.61 14.22
C PHE A 351 -3.06 41.14 14.20
N ASP A 352 -2.82 41.74 13.04
CA ASP A 352 -2.64 43.19 12.92
C ASP A 352 -3.94 43.92 12.51
N HIS A 353 -5.09 43.28 12.73
CA HIS A 353 -6.42 43.87 12.51
C HIS A 353 -7.30 43.65 13.74
N ASP A 354 -7.99 44.70 14.18
CA ASP A 354 -8.98 44.56 15.25
C ASP A 354 -10.31 43.98 14.74
N ALA A 355 -11.14 43.50 15.66
CA ALA A 355 -12.40 42.85 15.30
C ALA A 355 -13.42 43.81 14.64
N ALA A 356 -13.35 45.12 14.91
CA ALA A 356 -14.25 46.09 14.28
C ALA A 356 -13.84 46.36 12.83
N GLU A 357 -12.52 46.39 12.57
CA GLU A 357 -11.96 46.47 11.24
C GLU A 357 -12.31 45.23 10.42
N ILE A 358 -12.11 44.03 10.95
CA ILE A 358 -12.48 42.79 10.24
C ILE A 358 -13.96 42.80 9.86
N ARG A 359 -14.87 43.10 10.81
CA ARG A 359 -16.32 43.14 10.53
C ARG A 359 -16.69 44.14 9.43
N ARG A 360 -16.07 45.32 9.42
CA ARG A 360 -16.28 46.33 8.38
C ARG A 360 -15.83 45.82 7.02
N GLU A 361 -14.65 45.20 6.96
CA GLU A 361 -14.10 44.67 5.71
C GLU A 361 -14.93 43.49 5.19
N GLU A 362 -15.40 42.60 6.06
CA GLU A 362 -16.34 41.52 5.69
C GLU A 362 -17.65 42.06 5.10
N LEU A 363 -18.17 43.16 5.65
CA LEU A 363 -19.37 43.82 5.13
C LEU A 363 -19.12 44.43 3.74
N LEU A 364 -17.95 45.04 3.53
CA LEU A 364 -17.55 45.53 2.21
C LEU A 364 -17.45 44.40 1.18
N VAL A 365 -16.89 43.25 1.58
CA VAL A 365 -16.81 42.05 0.73
C VAL A 365 -18.21 41.54 0.37
N ALA A 366 -19.13 41.49 1.32
CA ALA A 366 -20.51 41.08 1.08
C ALA A 366 -21.24 42.01 0.08
N LEU A 367 -20.84 43.28 0.01
CA LEU A 367 -21.34 44.27 -0.95
C LEU A 367 -20.57 44.28 -2.29
N GLY A 368 -19.68 43.30 -2.52
CA GLY A 368 -18.91 43.17 -3.77
C GLY A 368 -17.57 43.91 -3.79
N GLY A 369 -17.13 44.43 -2.64
CA GLY A 369 -15.80 45.03 -2.47
C GLY A 369 -14.68 44.00 -2.48
N THR A 370 -13.47 44.44 -2.84
CA THR A 370 -12.28 43.58 -2.81
C THR A 370 -11.81 43.38 -1.36
N PRO A 371 -11.70 42.12 -0.87
CA PRO A 371 -11.21 41.86 0.49
C PRO A 371 -9.77 42.33 0.69
N LEU A 372 -9.43 42.65 1.94
CA LEU A 372 -8.04 42.87 2.36
C LEU A 372 -7.14 41.68 2.00
N PRO A 373 -5.85 41.90 1.66
CA PRO A 373 -4.89 40.83 1.43
C PRO A 373 -4.79 39.80 2.57
N CYS A 374 -4.90 40.24 3.84
CA CYS A 374 -4.96 39.32 4.98
C CYS A 374 -6.17 38.38 4.94
N LEU A 375 -7.36 38.93 4.64
CA LEU A 375 -8.59 38.13 4.54
C LEU A 375 -8.57 37.24 3.30
N GLN A 376 -7.98 37.69 2.19
CA GLN A 376 -7.73 36.87 1.00
C GLN A 376 -6.80 35.70 1.31
N ALA A 377 -5.70 35.93 2.01
CA ALA A 377 -4.76 34.87 2.39
C ALA A 377 -5.41 33.82 3.31
N ILE A 378 -6.26 34.26 4.25
CA ILE A 378 -7.04 33.35 5.10
C ILE A 378 -8.06 32.57 4.28
N ASP A 379 -8.79 33.21 3.36
CA ASP A 379 -9.77 32.54 2.50
C ASP A 379 -9.10 31.51 1.58
N GLU A 380 -7.95 31.85 0.97
CA GLU A 380 -7.17 30.92 0.15
C GLU A 380 -6.67 29.72 0.97
N ALA A 381 -6.19 29.95 2.20
CA ALA A 381 -5.80 28.86 3.10
C ALA A 381 -6.97 27.90 3.40
N HIS A 382 -8.20 28.40 3.53
CA HIS A 382 -9.38 27.56 3.76
C HIS A 382 -9.81 26.79 2.51
N ARG A 383 -9.69 27.37 1.32
CA ARG A 383 -10.20 26.77 0.08
C ARG A 383 -9.18 25.87 -0.61
N ARG A 384 -7.97 26.38 -0.81
CA ARG A 384 -6.93 25.74 -1.60
C ARG A 384 -5.55 25.95 -0.95
N PRO A 385 -5.32 25.36 0.24
CA PRO A 385 -4.04 25.50 0.91
C PRO A 385 -2.90 24.89 0.08
N ASP A 386 -1.70 25.42 0.24
CA ASP A 386 -0.49 24.88 -0.42
C ASP A 386 -0.25 23.40 -0.09
N CYS A 387 -0.63 22.97 1.12
CA CYS A 387 -0.52 21.59 1.57
C CYS A 387 -1.59 20.65 1.00
N LEU A 388 -2.55 21.13 0.20
CA LEU A 388 -3.68 20.34 -0.33
C LEU A 388 -3.21 19.08 -1.07
N THR A 389 -2.10 19.16 -1.80
CA THR A 389 -1.53 17.98 -2.48
C THR A 389 -1.09 16.91 -1.48
N GLY A 390 -0.44 17.30 -0.38
CA GLY A 390 -0.03 16.37 0.68
C GLY A 390 -1.21 15.81 1.49
N VAL A 391 -2.30 16.59 1.64
CA VAL A 391 -3.56 16.13 2.23
C VAL A 391 -4.20 15.06 1.35
N ARG A 392 -4.29 15.30 0.03
CA ARG A 392 -4.82 14.33 -0.95
C ARG A 392 -4.05 13.01 -0.91
N GLU A 393 -2.72 13.08 -0.96
CA GLU A 393 -1.88 11.87 -0.92
C GLU A 393 -2.11 11.07 0.37
N ARG A 394 -2.17 11.73 1.54
CA ARG A 394 -2.50 11.06 2.80
C ARG A 394 -3.87 10.39 2.79
N LEU A 395 -4.90 11.08 2.30
CA LEU A 395 -6.26 10.52 2.20
C LEU A 395 -6.33 9.32 1.24
N ASP A 396 -5.67 9.39 0.09
CA ASP A 396 -5.60 8.30 -0.90
C ASP A 396 -4.84 7.08 -0.34
N HIS A 397 -3.87 7.32 0.53
CA HIS A 397 -3.10 6.30 1.24
C HIS A 397 -3.69 5.85 2.58
N GLY A 398 -4.85 6.39 2.99
CA GLY A 398 -5.57 6.00 4.20
C GLY A 398 -5.06 6.63 5.50
N ASP A 399 -4.11 7.57 5.42
CA ASP A 399 -3.62 8.36 6.56
C ASP A 399 -4.56 9.54 6.85
N ILE A 400 -5.78 9.23 7.31
CA ILE A 400 -6.79 10.24 7.63
C ILE A 400 -6.33 11.10 8.82
N ALA A 401 -5.72 10.49 9.84
CA ALA A 401 -5.24 11.20 11.02
C ALA A 401 -4.14 12.22 10.65
N GLY A 402 -3.16 11.83 9.83
CA GLY A 402 -2.14 12.75 9.36
C GLY A 402 -2.70 13.82 8.43
N ALA A 403 -3.69 13.50 7.59
CA ALA A 403 -4.36 14.49 6.74
C ALA A 403 -5.06 15.57 7.59
N LEU A 404 -5.81 15.16 8.61
CA LEU A 404 -6.49 16.08 9.53
C LEU A 404 -5.51 16.88 10.36
N ALA A 405 -4.44 16.27 10.89
CA ALA A 405 -3.42 16.97 11.66
C ALA A 405 -2.74 18.10 10.85
N VAL A 406 -2.52 17.89 9.54
CA VAL A 406 -2.00 18.94 8.64
C VAL A 406 -3.01 20.09 8.47
N VAL A 407 -4.30 19.77 8.32
CA VAL A 407 -5.36 20.78 8.17
C VAL A 407 -5.58 21.56 9.47
N GLU A 408 -5.67 20.86 10.60
CA GLU A 408 -5.80 21.45 11.94
C GLU A 408 -4.59 22.30 12.31
N GLY A 409 -3.37 21.87 11.97
CA GLY A 409 -2.18 22.69 12.17
C GLY A 409 -2.16 23.97 11.32
N LEU A 410 -2.86 23.98 10.17
CA LEU A 410 -2.90 25.12 9.25
C LEU A 410 -4.02 26.12 9.58
N LEU A 411 -5.23 25.60 9.81
CA LEU A 411 -6.45 26.38 9.97
C LEU A 411 -6.86 26.52 11.44
N GLY A 412 -6.37 25.62 12.28
CA GLY A 412 -6.77 25.46 13.67
C GLY A 412 -7.85 24.39 13.84
N PRO A 413 -7.96 23.79 15.04
CA PRO A 413 -8.91 22.72 15.32
C PRO A 413 -10.38 23.18 15.30
N GLU A 414 -10.65 24.46 15.57
CA GLU A 414 -11.99 25.04 15.59
C GLU A 414 -12.41 25.65 14.24
N ALA A 415 -11.58 25.46 13.20
CA ALA A 415 -11.83 26.04 11.89
C ALA A 415 -13.06 25.42 11.21
N VAL A 416 -14.00 26.26 10.80
CA VAL A 416 -15.10 25.84 9.93
C VAL A 416 -14.63 25.82 8.48
N LEU A 417 -14.66 24.62 7.87
CA LEU A 417 -14.27 24.45 6.47
C LEU A 417 -15.19 25.24 5.54
N ARG A 418 -14.57 26.06 4.67
CA ARG A 418 -15.26 26.81 3.62
C ARG A 418 -15.40 25.98 2.36
N ASP A 419 -16.31 26.39 1.49
CA ASP A 419 -16.47 25.77 0.17
C ASP A 419 -15.21 25.93 -0.67
N GLY A 420 -14.74 24.82 -1.22
CA GLY A 420 -13.55 24.80 -2.07
C GLY A 420 -12.87 23.44 -2.11
N PRO A 421 -11.75 23.36 -2.86
CA PRO A 421 -11.04 22.11 -3.10
C PRO A 421 -10.68 21.29 -1.86
N LEU A 422 -10.37 21.93 -0.72
CA LEU A 422 -10.07 21.22 0.52
C LEU A 422 -11.30 20.48 1.07
N ARG A 423 -12.44 21.19 1.20
CA ARG A 423 -13.70 20.61 1.67
C ARG A 423 -14.17 19.49 0.75
N ASP A 424 -14.08 19.69 -0.56
CA ASP A 424 -14.49 18.70 -1.57
C ASP A 424 -13.70 17.39 -1.42
N GLU A 425 -12.39 17.46 -1.18
CA GLU A 425 -11.55 16.26 -1.02
C GLU A 425 -11.85 15.51 0.29
N LEU A 426 -12.08 16.25 1.39
CA LEU A 426 -12.48 15.66 2.67
C LEU A 426 -13.87 15.01 2.59
N GLU A 427 -14.83 15.67 1.93
CA GLU A 427 -16.15 15.11 1.69
C GLU A 427 -16.08 13.87 0.78
N ALA A 428 -15.27 13.91 -0.28
CA ALA A 428 -15.05 12.76 -1.15
C ALA A 428 -14.44 11.58 -0.38
N ALA A 429 -13.48 11.82 0.51
CA ALA A 429 -12.92 10.79 1.38
C ALA A 429 -13.97 10.19 2.34
N ALA A 430 -14.82 11.03 2.95
CA ALA A 430 -15.92 10.59 3.80
C ALA A 430 -16.94 9.72 3.01
N ARG A 431 -17.33 10.16 1.81
CA ARG A 431 -18.20 9.38 0.90
C ARG A 431 -17.60 8.03 0.54
N ARG A 432 -16.30 7.96 0.23
CA ARG A 432 -15.59 6.68 -0.03
C ARG A 432 -15.69 5.74 1.16
N ARG A 433 -15.52 6.25 2.39
CA ARG A 433 -15.64 5.45 3.62
C ARG A 433 -17.04 4.89 3.83
N ILE A 434 -18.08 5.66 3.53
CA ILE A 434 -19.47 5.17 3.53
C ILE A 434 -19.65 4.06 2.51
N THR A 435 -19.19 4.26 1.26
CA THR A 435 -19.24 3.24 0.21
C THR A 435 -18.55 1.94 0.64
N TYR A 436 -17.39 2.03 1.29
CA TYR A 436 -16.70 0.86 1.84
C TYR A 436 -17.47 0.17 2.97
N GLY A 437 -18.09 0.94 3.88
CA GLY A 437 -18.97 0.41 4.90
C GLY A 437 -20.15 -0.36 4.30
N LEU A 438 -20.81 0.20 3.29
CA LEU A 438 -21.90 -0.44 2.56
C LEU A 438 -21.45 -1.71 1.84
N PHE A 439 -20.25 -1.70 1.24
CA PHE A 439 -19.61 -2.88 0.65
C PHE A 439 -19.36 -3.97 1.70
N ARG A 440 -18.80 -3.62 2.86
CA ARG A 440 -18.57 -4.56 3.98
C ARG A 440 -19.87 -5.11 4.56
N ALA A 441 -20.95 -4.36 4.48
CA ALA A 441 -22.28 -4.78 4.92
C ALA A 441 -23.05 -5.57 3.83
N ASP A 442 -22.48 -5.75 2.64
CA ASP A 442 -23.14 -6.39 1.47
C ASP A 442 -24.42 -5.65 1.01
N LEU A 443 -24.48 -4.34 1.25
CA LEU A 443 -25.64 -3.49 0.92
C LEU A 443 -25.57 -2.89 -0.49
N ILE A 444 -24.38 -2.89 -1.10
CA ILE A 444 -24.16 -2.43 -2.47
C ILE A 444 -23.21 -3.38 -3.22
N GLY A 445 -23.57 -3.71 -4.45
CA GLY A 445 -22.78 -4.55 -5.35
C GLY A 445 -22.30 -3.81 -6.60
N PRO A 446 -21.50 -4.47 -7.46
CA PRO A 446 -20.91 -3.88 -8.67
C PRO A 446 -21.93 -3.21 -9.59
N GLY A 447 -23.18 -3.71 -9.60
CA GLY A 447 -24.26 -3.19 -10.45
C GLY A 447 -24.93 -1.91 -9.96
N HIS A 448 -24.78 -1.54 -8.68
CA HIS A 448 -25.48 -0.37 -8.11
C HIS A 448 -24.79 0.97 -8.43
N LEU A 449 -23.48 0.96 -8.74
CA LEU A 449 -22.69 2.19 -8.97
C LEU A 449 -22.47 2.51 -10.46
N CYS A 450 -22.71 1.58 -11.38
CA CYS A 450 -22.64 1.88 -12.82
C CYS A 450 -23.73 2.86 -13.32
N ARG A 451 -24.73 3.19 -12.49
CA ARG A 451 -25.81 4.12 -12.83
C ARG A 451 -25.68 5.53 -12.25
N ARG A 452 -24.67 5.81 -11.43
CA ARG A 452 -24.30 7.18 -11.04
C ARG A 452 -22.92 7.48 -11.61
N THR A 453 -22.91 7.95 -12.85
CA THR A 453 -21.82 8.78 -13.36
C THR A 453 -21.68 9.96 -12.40
N ASP A 454 -20.64 9.93 -11.58
CA ASP A 454 -20.15 11.11 -10.87
C ASP A 454 -19.32 11.92 -11.88
N PRO A 455 -19.77 13.11 -12.30
CA PRO A 455 -18.94 14.02 -13.06
C PRO A 455 -18.04 14.76 -12.07
N LEU A 456 -16.71 14.69 -12.27
CA LEU A 456 -15.71 15.76 -12.08
C LEU A 456 -14.34 15.23 -11.62
N ARG A 457 -13.48 14.90 -12.59
CA ARG A 457 -12.15 15.51 -12.70
C ARG A 457 -11.89 15.80 -14.19
N PRO A 458 -11.69 17.05 -14.61
CA PRO A 458 -11.33 17.37 -15.98
C PRO A 458 -9.92 16.83 -16.24
N VAL A 459 -9.81 15.79 -17.06
CA VAL A 459 -8.60 15.54 -17.82
C VAL A 459 -8.63 16.55 -18.96
N ASP A 460 -7.62 17.41 -18.99
CA ASP A 460 -7.41 18.46 -19.98
C ASP A 460 -7.72 17.97 -21.43
N PRO A 461 -8.58 18.64 -22.21
CA PRO A 461 -9.00 18.16 -23.51
C PRO A 461 -7.87 18.31 -24.54
N ARG A 462 -7.20 17.20 -24.87
CA ARG A 462 -6.20 17.19 -25.95
C ARG A 462 -6.86 17.32 -27.33
N PRO A 463 -6.25 18.08 -28.26
CA PRO A 463 -6.82 18.39 -29.56
C PRO A 463 -6.85 17.17 -30.49
N ARG A 464 -7.99 16.99 -31.17
CA ARG A 464 -8.23 15.94 -32.16
C ARG A 464 -7.28 16.11 -33.35
N ARG A 465 -6.34 15.18 -33.55
CA ARG A 465 -5.63 15.05 -34.84
C ARG A 465 -6.45 14.20 -35.83
N PRO A 466 -6.48 14.56 -37.12
CA PRO A 466 -7.36 13.92 -38.10
C PRO A 466 -6.88 12.52 -38.48
N ARG A 467 -7.85 11.63 -38.71
CA ARG A 467 -7.67 10.27 -39.24
C ARG A 467 -7.02 10.33 -40.63
N ARG A 468 -5.85 9.72 -40.80
CA ARG A 468 -5.31 9.42 -42.15
C ARG A 468 -6.02 8.19 -42.73
N PRO A 469 -6.45 8.21 -44.01
CA PRO A 469 -7.11 7.09 -44.65
C PRO A 469 -6.11 5.98 -45.02
N ARG A 470 -6.56 4.73 -44.88
CA ARG A 470 -5.85 3.52 -45.34
C ARG A 470 -5.77 3.53 -46.87
N ARG A 471 -4.56 3.53 -47.43
CA ARG A 471 -4.36 3.23 -48.87
C ARG A 471 -4.41 1.71 -49.07
N ALA A 472 -5.28 1.29 -49.98
CA ALA A 472 -5.29 -0.05 -50.56
C ALA A 472 -4.06 -0.24 -51.47
N GLN A 473 -3.45 -1.43 -51.44
CA GLN A 473 -2.48 -1.85 -52.43
C GLN A 473 -3.21 -2.24 -53.73
N PRO A 474 -2.72 -1.84 -54.91
CA PRO A 474 -3.19 -2.40 -56.17
C PRO A 474 -2.58 -3.79 -56.42
N ARG A 475 -3.31 -4.56 -57.23
CA ARG A 475 -3.09 -5.97 -57.59
C ARG A 475 -1.77 -6.24 -58.29
#